data_AF-A0A822A4Y7-F1
#
_entry.id   AF-A0A822A4Y7-F1
#
_cell.length_a   1.000
_cell.length_b   1.000
_cell.length_c   1.000
_cell.angle_alpha   90.00
_cell.angle_beta   90.00
_cell.angle_gamma   90.00
#
_symmetry.space_group_name_H-M   'P 1'
#
loop_
_entity.id
_entity.type
_entity.pdbx_description
1 polymer ?
#
loop_
_entity_poly.entity_id
_entity_poly.type
_entity_poly.pdbx_seq_one_letter_code
_entity_poly.pdbx_strand_id
1 'polypeptide(L)' 'RISRLSPAPIHDLALIKLARPVPLTNLINVACLPTHSDQLQDGKLAFTAGWGHSSPSSTAVNVPRKARIRISPRACRALM' A
#
# COMPACT_ATOMS: atom_id res chain seq x y z
N ARG A 1 -8.96 -12.11 19.34
CA ARG A 1 -10.33 -11.55 19.18
C ARG A 1 -10.23 -10.48 18.10
N ILE A 2 -10.68 -10.76 16.87
CA ILE A 2 -10.68 -9.79 15.77
C ILE A 2 -11.78 -8.78 16.11
N SER A 3 -11.39 -7.69 16.77
CA SER A 3 -12.23 -6.53 17.02
C SER A 3 -12.70 -5.97 15.68
N ARG A 4 -14.03 -5.92 15.52
CA ARG A 4 -14.80 -5.30 14.43
C ARG A 4 -13.95 -4.43 13.52
N LEU A 5 -13.68 -4.90 12.31
CA LEU A 5 -13.28 -4.04 11.21
C LEU A 5 -14.44 -3.09 10.98
N SER A 6 -14.32 -1.83 11.41
CA SER A 6 -15.11 -0.77 10.81
C SER A 6 -14.97 -0.90 9.29
N PRO A 7 -16.05 -0.74 8.49
CA PRO A 7 -15.93 -0.81 7.05
C PRO A 7 -14.81 0.13 6.61
N ALA A 8 -13.86 -0.37 5.82
CA ALA A 8 -12.84 0.49 5.25
C ALA A 8 -13.56 1.61 4.48
N PRO A 9 -13.07 2.86 4.56
CA PRO A 9 -13.67 3.96 3.83
C PRO A 9 -13.72 3.64 2.33
N ILE A 10 -14.87 3.90 1.70
CA ILE A 10 -15.04 3.76 0.26
C ILE A 10 -14.38 4.99 -0.40
N HIS A 11 -13.60 4.77 -1.46
CA HIS A 11 -12.85 5.82 -2.18
C HIS A 11 -11.74 6.52 -1.37
N ASP A 12 -10.96 5.76 -0.60
CA ASP A 12 -9.78 6.26 0.11
C ASP A 12 -8.62 6.60 -0.86
N LEU A 13 -8.69 7.78 -1.49
CA LEU A 13 -7.72 8.27 -2.48
C LEU A 13 -7.63 9.81 -2.45
N ALA A 14 -6.42 10.34 -2.57
CA ALA A 14 -6.16 11.78 -2.72
C ALA A 14 -5.03 12.07 -3.72
N LEU A 15 -5.07 13.26 -4.34
CA LEU A 15 -3.98 13.79 -5.17
C LEU A 15 -3.38 15.03 -4.48
N ILE A 16 -2.06 15.02 -4.29
CA ILE A 16 -1.32 16.16 -3.74
C ILE A 16 -0.49 16.78 -4.86
N LYS A 17 -0.82 18.02 -5.22
CA LYS A 17 -0.04 18.81 -6.17
C LYS A 17 1.07 19.55 -5.42
N LEU A 18 2.32 19.22 -5.72
CA LEU A 18 3.46 19.91 -5.15
C LEU A 18 3.54 21.35 -5.68
N ALA A 19 3.98 22.29 -4.85
CA ALA A 19 4.11 23.69 -5.23
C ALA A 19 5.14 23.91 -6.36
N ARG A 20 6.11 22.99 -6.47
CA ARG A 20 7.14 22.97 -7.53
C ARG A 20 7.42 21.53 -7.96
N PRO A 21 7.81 21.29 -9.22
CA PRO A 21 8.23 19.96 -9.67
C PRO A 21 9.46 19.45 -8.90
N VAL A 22 9.54 18.13 -8.70
CA VAL A 22 10.70 17.47 -8.10
C VAL A 22 11.56 16.88 -9.22
N PRO A 23 12.88 17.16 -9.28
CA PRO A 23 13.76 16.58 -10.28
C PRO A 23 13.92 15.07 -10.07
N LEU A 24 13.82 14.30 -11.14
CA LEU A 24 14.03 12.85 -11.10
C LEU A 24 15.53 12.55 -10.95
N THR A 25 15.84 11.52 -10.17
CA THR A 25 17.21 11.06 -9.89
C THR A 25 17.23 9.53 -9.80
N ASN A 26 18.39 8.95 -9.48
CA ASN A 26 18.49 7.54 -9.13
C ASN A 26 17.75 7.16 -7.83
N LEU A 27 17.44 8.14 -6.98
CA LEU A 27 16.71 7.94 -5.71
C LEU A 27 15.26 8.44 -5.76
N ILE A 28 14.89 9.22 -6.76
CA ILE A 28 13.56 9.83 -6.92
C ILE A 28 13.01 9.48 -8.30
N ASN A 29 11.94 8.68 -8.34
CA ASN A 29 11.30 8.26 -9.59
C ASN A 29 9.77 8.20 -9.47
N VAL A 30 9.08 8.08 -10.60
CA VAL A 30 7.63 8.01 -10.70
C VAL A 30 7.16 6.55 -10.64
N ALA A 31 6.12 6.27 -9.87
CA ALA A 31 5.48 4.97 -9.85
C ALA A 31 4.58 4.78 -11.09
N CYS A 32 4.63 3.60 -11.70
CA CYS A 32 3.75 3.27 -12.82
C CYS A 32 2.30 3.12 -12.34
N LEU A 33 1.35 3.70 -13.08
CA LEU A 33 -0.06 3.39 -12.92
C LEU A 33 -0.41 2.11 -13.70
N PRO A 34 -1.33 1.28 -13.19
CA PRO A 34 -1.83 0.14 -13.94
C PRO A 34 -2.64 0.63 -15.16
N THR A 35 -2.64 -0.20 -16.20
CA THR A 35 -3.51 -0.08 -17.36
C THR A 35 -4.88 -0.68 -17.07
N HIS A 36 -5.89 -0.37 -17.89
CA HIS A 36 -7.23 -0.94 -17.74
C HIS A 36 -7.27 -2.48 -17.90
N SER A 37 -6.29 -3.06 -18.57
CA SER A 37 -6.15 -4.51 -18.73
C SER A 37 -5.46 -5.21 -17.57
N ASP A 38 -4.84 -4.46 -16.64
CA ASP A 38 -4.12 -5.07 -15.53
C ASP A 38 -5.08 -5.70 -14.52
N GLN A 39 -4.81 -6.96 -14.19
CA GLN A 39 -5.59 -7.71 -13.21
C GLN A 39 -4.77 -8.05 -11.96
N LEU A 40 -5.40 -7.91 -10.80
CA LEU A 40 -4.86 -8.39 -9.53
C LEU A 40 -5.21 -9.86 -9.34
N GLN A 41 -4.35 -10.72 -9.88
CA GLN A 41 -4.51 -12.16 -9.76
C GLN A 41 -4.32 -12.63 -8.30
N ASP A 42 -5.11 -13.63 -7.90
CA ASP A 42 -4.90 -14.33 -6.62
C ASP A 42 -3.48 -14.92 -6.57
N GLY A 43 -2.81 -14.75 -5.43
CA GLY A 43 -1.45 -15.23 -5.20
C GLY A 43 -0.34 -14.34 -5.77
N LYS A 44 -0.68 -13.25 -6.49
CA LYS A 44 0.33 -12.32 -7.02
C LYS A 44 1.21 -11.78 -5.89
N LEU A 45 2.53 -11.92 -6.06
CA LEU A 45 3.51 -11.36 -5.13
C LEU A 45 3.61 -9.85 -5.35
N ALA A 46 3.63 -9.11 -4.25
CA ALA A 46 3.80 -7.66 -4.25
C ALA A 46 4.65 -7.22 -3.07
N PHE A 47 4.99 -5.93 -3.06
CA PHE A 47 5.70 -5.30 -1.96
C PHE A 47 4.90 -4.11 -1.44
N THR A 48 4.94 -3.91 -0.12
CA THR A 48 4.54 -2.68 0.54
C THR A 48 5.75 -2.09 1.26
N ALA A 49 5.82 -0.77 1.37
CA ALA A 49 6.93 -0.08 2.03
C ALA A 49 6.44 1.14 2.82
N GLY A 50 7.15 1.48 3.90
CA GLY A 50 6.84 2.66 4.72
C GLY A 50 7.63 2.74 6.03
N TRP A 51 7.28 3.74 6.84
CA TRP A 51 7.88 4.04 8.16
C TRP A 51 6.94 3.74 9.34
N GLY A 52 5.79 3.12 9.07
CA GLY A 52 4.77 2.83 10.07
C GLY A 52 5.24 1.89 11.17
N HIS A 53 4.35 1.66 12.14
CA HIS A 53 4.62 0.77 13.27
C HIS A 53 4.91 -0.66 12.78
N SER A 54 5.94 -1.28 13.35
CA SER A 54 6.30 -2.68 13.04
C SER A 54 5.52 -3.73 13.83
N SER A 55 4.87 -3.31 14.92
CA SER A 55 3.91 -4.07 15.70
C SER A 55 2.85 -3.11 16.27
N PRO A 56 1.69 -3.61 16.71
CA PRO A 56 0.63 -2.75 17.25
C PRO A 56 1.06 -1.85 18.43
N SER A 57 2.09 -2.25 19.17
CA SER A 57 2.63 -1.52 20.33
C SER A 57 3.99 -0.85 20.07
N SER A 58 4.55 -0.94 18.86
CA SER A 58 5.82 -0.28 18.53
C SER A 58 5.60 1.17 18.11
N THR A 59 6.64 1.99 18.26
CA THR A 59 6.70 3.32 17.65
C THR A 59 7.02 3.25 16.16
N ALA A 60 6.73 4.33 15.44
CA ALA A 60 7.18 4.52 14.07
C ALA A 60 8.71 4.43 13.98
N VAL A 61 9.20 3.89 12.88
CA VAL A 61 10.63 3.65 12.65
C VAL A 61 11.23 4.78 11.82
N ASN A 62 12.48 5.16 12.09
CA ASN A 62 13.18 6.22 11.34
C ASN A 62 13.78 5.73 10.01
N VAL A 63 13.75 4.42 9.75
CA VAL A 63 14.30 3.80 8.53
C VAL A 63 13.16 3.11 7.77
N PRO A 64 12.99 3.38 6.47
CA PRO A 64 11.92 2.75 5.71
C PRO A 64 12.13 1.24 5.66
N ARG A 65 11.02 0.50 5.79
CA ARG A 65 11.00 -0.96 5.66
C ARG A 65 10.18 -1.36 4.45
N LYS A 66 10.45 -2.57 3.94
CA LYS A 66 9.67 -3.22 2.89
C LYS A 66 9.21 -4.60 3.36
N ALA A 67 8.00 -4.98 2.99
CA ALA A 67 7.46 -6.31 3.26
C ALA A 67 6.95 -6.93 1.95
N ARG A 68 7.21 -8.23 1.78
CA ARG A 68 6.67 -9.02 0.66
C ARG A 68 5.32 -9.60 1.06
N ILE A 69 4.30 -9.38 0.24
CA ILE A 69 2.93 -9.82 0.48
C ILE A 69 2.41 -10.67 -0.67
N ARG A 70 1.38 -11.46 -0.40
CA ARG A 70 0.59 -12.20 -1.41
C ARG A 70 -0.78 -11.55 -1.48
N ILE A 71 -1.14 -11.05 -2.65
CA ILE A 71 -2.46 -10.47 -2.89
C ILE A 71 -3.46 -11.60 -3.11
N SER A 72 -4.61 -11.57 -2.42
CA SER A 72 -5.73 -12.47 -2.72
C SER A 72 -7.07 -11.78 -2.49
N PRO A 73 -7.67 -11.21 -3.55
CA PRO A 73 -9.01 -10.65 -3.46
C PRO A 73 -10.05 -11.68 -3.05
N ARG A 74 -9.87 -12.95 -3.45
CA ARG A 74 -10.79 -14.04 -3.08
C ARG A 74 -10.79 -14.30 -1.57
N ALA A 75 -9.62 -14.44 -0.96
CA ALA A 75 -9.51 -14.66 0.48
C ALA A 75 -10.07 -13.47 1.28
N CYS A 76 -9.79 -12.23 0.84
CA CYS A 76 -10.29 -11.03 1.51
C CYS A 76 -11.82 -10.96 1.51
N ARG A 77 -12.47 -11.26 0.38
CA ARG A 77 -13.94 -11.30 0.28
C ARG A 77 -14.58 -12.39 1.13
N ALA A 78 -13.88 -13.49 1.41
CA ALA A 78 -14.38 -14.56 2.27
C ALA A 78 -14.29 -14.24 3.78
N LEU A 79 -13.62 -13.15 4.15
CA LEU A 79 -13.50 -12.67 5.54
C LEU A 79 -14.53 -11.59 5.90
N MET A 80 -15.29 -11.11 4.91
CA MET A 80 -16.44 -10.22 5.10
C MET A 80 -17.71 -11.03 5.14
#